data_AF-A0A967YTM7-F1
#
_entry.id   AF-A0A967YTM7-F1
#
_cell.length_a   1.000
_cell.length_b   1.000
_cell.length_c   1.000
_cell.angle_alpha   90.00
_cell.angle_beta   90.00
_cell.angle_gamma   90.00
#
_symmetry.space_group_name_H-M   'P 1'
#
loop_
_entity.id
_entity.type
_entity.pdbx_description
1 polymer ?
#
loop_
_entity_poly.entity_id
_entity_poly.type
_entity_poly.pdbx_seq_one_letter_code
_entity_poly.pdbx_strand_id
1 'polypeptide(L)' 'GLLKPKYKILGSDIAGRVEAVGRNVKQFQPGDEVFGDIFQCWGGFAEYVCAPE' A
#
# COMPACT_ATOMS: atom_id res chain seq x y z
N GLY A 1 -16.28 -7.94 8.11
CA GLY A 1 -16.53 -7.23 9.37
C GLY A 1 -17.78 -7.66 10.12
N LEU A 2 -18.48 -8.75 9.76
CA LEU A 2 -19.60 -9.29 10.57
C LEU A 2 -19.35 -10.74 10.98
N LEU A 3 -18.90 -11.58 10.05
CA LEU A 3 -18.58 -13.00 10.30
C LEU A 3 -17.09 -13.33 10.07
N LYS A 4 -16.36 -12.40 9.47
CA LYS A 4 -14.94 -12.53 9.13
C LYS A 4 -14.28 -11.16 9.16
N PRO A 5 -12.94 -11.08 9.33
CA PRO A 5 -12.21 -9.82 9.25
C PRO A 5 -12.52 -9.08 7.95
N LYS A 6 -12.64 -7.74 8.02
CA LYS A 6 -12.82 -6.90 6.83
C LYS A 6 -11.54 -6.88 5.98
N TYR A 7 -10.39 -6.85 6.64
CA TYR A 7 -9.06 -6.92 6.04
C TYR A 7 -8.39 -8.20 6.53
N LYS A 8 -7.83 -8.98 5.59
CA LYS A 8 -7.16 -10.25 5.91
C LYS A 8 -5.69 -10.06 6.25
N ILE A 9 -5.06 -9.06 5.63
CA ILE A 9 -3.66 -8.67 5.86
C ILE A 9 -3.71 -7.30 6.54
N LEU A 10 -3.03 -7.18 7.68
CA LEU A 10 -2.98 -5.97 8.48
C LEU A 10 -1.78 -5.10 8.06
N GLY A 11 -1.52 -4.03 8.82
CA GLY A 11 -0.47 -3.05 8.53
C GLY A 11 -1.02 -1.85 7.76
N SER A 12 -1.07 -0.71 8.46
CA SER A 12 -1.40 0.60 7.91
C SER A 12 -0.17 1.40 7.58
N ASP A 13 0.91 1.25 8.34
CA ASP A 13 2.13 2.02 8.16
C ASP A 13 3.13 1.20 7.34
N ILE A 14 3.64 1.79 6.26
CA ILE A 14 4.58 1.13 5.34
C ILE A 14 5.78 2.02 5.05
N ALA A 15 6.90 1.37 4.74
CA ALA A 15 8.06 1.99 4.12
C ALA A 15 8.67 0.98 3.14
N GLY A 16 9.15 1.45 1.99
CA GLY A 16 9.67 0.58 0.96
C GLY A 16 10.02 1.33 -0.32
N ARG A 17 10.03 0.60 -1.42
CA ARG A 17 10.33 1.13 -2.75
C ARG A 17 9.13 0.93 -3.67
N VAL A 18 8.81 1.94 -4.49
CA VAL A 18 7.76 1.82 -5.51
C VAL A 18 8.21 0.81 -6.56
N GLU A 19 7.48 -0.30 -6.68
CA GLU A 19 7.75 -1.34 -7.68
C GLU A 19 7.12 -1.00 -9.04
N ALA A 20 5.88 -0.50 -9.02
CA ALA A 20 5.11 -0.15 -10.21
C ALA A 20 4.09 0.94 -9.91
N VAL A 21 3.67 1.67 -10.95
CA VAL A 21 2.69 2.75 -10.85
C VAL A 21 1.55 2.57 -11.86
N GLY A 22 0.35 3.02 -11.48
CA GLY A 22 -0.79 3.06 -12.39
C GLY A 22 -0.67 4.18 -13.43
N ARG A 23 -1.36 4.05 -14.57
CA ARG A 23 -1.30 5.01 -15.69
C ARG A 23 -1.60 6.48 -15.36
N ASN A 24 -2.26 6.75 -14.23
CA ASN A 24 -2.72 8.09 -13.82
C ASN A 24 -1.90 8.66 -12.64
N VAL A 25 -0.93 7.91 -12.14
CA VAL A 25 0.02 8.31 -11.10
C VAL A 25 0.99 9.33 -11.70
N LYS A 26 1.31 10.40 -10.98
CA LYS A 26 2.06 11.57 -11.48
C LYS A 26 3.26 11.96 -10.62
N GLN A 27 3.21 11.68 -9.33
CA GLN A 27 4.25 12.09 -8.38
C GLN A 27 5.29 11.00 -8.17
N PHE A 28 4.86 9.74 -8.15
CA PHE A 28 5.73 8.59 -7.92
C PHE A 28 6.14 7.89 -9.22
N GLN A 29 7.31 7.26 -9.16
CA GLN A 29 7.85 6.41 -10.21
C GLN A 29 8.51 5.16 -9.63
N PRO A 30 8.63 4.06 -10.41
CA PRO A 30 9.38 2.88 -9.96
C PRO A 30 10.79 3.24 -9.51
N GLY A 31 11.18 2.73 -8.34
CA GLY A 31 12.47 3.01 -7.72
C GLY A 31 12.45 4.03 -6.58
N ASP A 32 11.38 4.83 -6.45
CA ASP A 32 11.27 5.83 -5.38
C ASP A 32 11.19 5.15 -4.01
N GLU A 33 11.94 5.68 -3.03
CA GLU A 33 11.83 5.29 -1.64
C GLU A 33 10.72 6.10 -0.96
N VAL A 34 9.76 5.40 -0.38
CA VAL A 34 8.53 6.00 0.16
C VAL A 34 8.22 5.47 1.55
N PHE A 35 7.49 6.25 2.33
CA PHE A 35 6.87 5.85 3.59
C PHE A 35 5.53 6.54 3.74
N GLY A 36 4.61 5.96 4.49
CA GLY A 36 3.30 6.57 4.74
C GLY A 36 2.27 5.63 5.36
N ASP A 37 1.06 6.15 5.54
CA ASP A 37 -0.09 5.38 5.98
C ASP A 37 -1.00 5.00 4.81
N ILE A 38 -1.47 3.75 4.82
CA ILE A 38 -2.39 3.15 3.85
C ILE A 38 -3.67 2.67 4.55
N PHE A 39 -4.12 3.40 5.57
CA PHE A 39 -5.23 2.99 6.46
C PHE A 39 -6.53 2.66 5.72
N GLN A 40 -6.72 3.19 4.51
CA GLN A 40 -7.88 2.88 3.68
C GLN A 40 -7.83 1.47 3.04
N CYS A 41 -6.64 1.00 2.68
CA CYS A 41 -6.42 -0.25 1.93
C CYS A 41 -5.96 -1.41 2.83
N TRP A 42 -5.10 -1.13 3.83
CA TRP A 42 -4.37 -2.11 4.62
C TRP A 42 -3.48 -3.01 3.74
N GLY A 43 -2.75 -3.93 4.37
CA GLY A 43 -1.94 -4.92 3.66
C GLY A 43 -0.45 -4.71 3.76
N GLY A 44 0.02 -3.81 4.63
CA GLY A 44 1.45 -3.54 4.82
C GLY A 44 2.26 -4.71 5.40
N PHE A 45 1.62 -5.70 6.02
CA PHE A 45 2.29 -6.93 6.49
C PHE A 45 2.40 -7.96 5.36
N ALA A 46 3.00 -7.53 4.25
CA ALA A 46 3.26 -8.32 3.06
C ALA A 46 4.51 -7.79 2.34
N GLU A 47 5.08 -8.59 1.43
CA GLU A 47 6.20 -8.16 0.60
C GLU A 47 5.81 -7.04 -0.39
N TYR A 48 4.53 -7.01 -0.78
CA TYR A 48 3.98 -6.03 -1.71
C TYR A 48 2.58 -5.58 -1.28
N VAL A 49 2.27 -4.31 -1.52
CA VAL A 49 0.95 -3.72 -1.30
C VAL A 49 0.66 -2.65 -2.35
N CYS A 50 -0.60 -2.50 -2.73
CA CYS A 50 -1.04 -1.39 -3.58
C CYS A 50 -1.62 -0.28 -2.70
N ALA A 51 -1.16 0.95 -2.94
CA ALA A 51 -1.66 2.15 -2.28
C ALA A 51 -2.08 3.19 -3.33
N PRO A 52 -3.08 4.03 -3.05
CA PRO A 52 -3.36 5.21 -3.88
C PRO A 52 -2.20 6.21 -3.78
N GLU A 53 -1.91 6.88 -4.91
CA GLU A 53 -1.15 8.13 -4.93
C GLU A 53 -2.05 9.32 -4.57
#